data_AF-A0A661XKB9-F1
#
_entry.id   AF-A0A661XKB9-F1
#
_cell.length_a   1.000
_cell.length_b   1.000
_cell.length_c   1.000
_cell.angle_alpha   90.00
_cell.angle_beta   90.00
_cell.angle_gamma   90.00
#
_symmetry.space_group_name_H-M   'P 1'
#
loop_
_entity.id
_entity.type
_entity.pdbx_description
1 polymer ?
#
loop_
_entity_poly.entity_id
_entity_poly.type
_entity_poly.pdbx_seq_one_letter_code
_entity_poly.pdbx_strand_id
1 'polypeptide(L)'
;MAKNRNIKRKTAQQMQTVKAKREGFRNFISGVKVELLHRVLWPKWKEMKSYSITVVGFILFWALYIGLWDFIFAKGMEALVTK
;
A
#
# COMPACT_ATOMS: atom_id res chain seq x y z
N MET A 1 -40.46 33.99 -30.63
CA MET A 1 -40.19 33.46 -29.27
C MET A 1 -40.15 31.91 -29.18
N ALA A 2 -39.76 31.17 -30.24
CA ALA A 2 -39.76 29.70 -30.25
C ALA A 2 -38.39 29.07 -29.93
N LYS A 3 -37.29 29.77 -30.25
CA LYS A 3 -35.91 29.28 -30.11
C LYS A 3 -35.51 29.03 -28.63
N ASN A 4 -36.02 29.85 -27.72
CA ASN A 4 -35.68 29.80 -26.29
C ASN A 4 -36.26 28.58 -25.55
N ARG A 5 -37.33 27.96 -26.08
CA ARG A 5 -37.92 26.73 -25.49
C ARG A 5 -37.05 25.50 -25.71
N ASN A 6 -36.31 25.44 -26.82
CA ASN A 6 -35.44 24.30 -27.14
C ASN A 6 -34.15 24.31 -26.33
N ILE A 7 -33.63 25.49 -25.97
CA ILE A 7 -32.45 25.62 -25.10
C ILE A 7 -32.80 25.16 -23.69
N LYS A 8 -33.93 25.63 -23.12
CA LYS A 8 -34.44 25.14 -21.81
C LYS A 8 -34.65 23.63 -21.79
N ARG A 9 -35.15 23.03 -22.87
CA ARG A 9 -35.34 21.56 -22.98
C ARG A 9 -34.02 20.80 -22.98
N LYS A 10 -32.99 21.29 -23.70
CA LYS A 10 -31.65 20.68 -23.70
C LYS A 10 -30.97 20.79 -22.32
N THR A 11 -31.06 21.94 -21.65
CA THR A 11 -30.49 22.11 -20.30
C THR A 11 -31.22 21.25 -19.25
N ALA A 12 -32.55 21.11 -19.36
CA ALA A 12 -33.33 20.25 -18.48
C ALA A 12 -33.12 18.73 -18.73
N GLN A 13 -32.80 18.34 -19.97
CA GLN A 13 -32.46 16.95 -20.33
C GLN A 13 -31.03 16.57 -19.90
N GLN A 14 -30.09 17.51 -19.99
CA GLN A 14 -28.68 17.28 -19.62
C GLN A 14 -28.47 17.20 -18.09
N MET A 15 -29.40 17.75 -17.30
CA MET A 15 -29.39 17.66 -15.84
C MET A 15 -30.01 16.34 -15.31
N GLN A 16 -30.80 15.63 -16.12
CA GLN A 16 -31.41 14.34 -15.75
C GLN A 16 -30.47 13.13 -15.93
N THR A 17 -29.36 13.28 -16.66
CA THR A 17 -28.34 12.22 -16.80
C THR A 17 -27.35 12.17 -15.64
N VAL A 18 -27.39 13.16 -14.73
CA VAL A 18 -26.67 13.15 -13.44
C VAL A 18 -27.61 12.67 -12.33
N LYS A 19 -28.51 11.72 -12.64
CA LYS A 19 -29.15 10.95 -11.56
C LYS A 19 -28.07 10.06 -10.97
N ALA A 20 -27.68 10.37 -9.73
CA ALA A 20 -26.84 9.55 -8.88
C ALA A 20 -27.25 8.09 -9.03
N LYS A 21 -26.51 7.38 -9.88
CA LYS A 21 -26.63 5.94 -10.07
C LYS A 21 -26.30 5.38 -8.69
N ARG A 22 -27.27 4.72 -8.04
CA ARG A 22 -26.98 4.00 -6.80
C ARG A 22 -25.86 3.03 -7.13
N GLU A 23 -24.65 3.36 -6.71
CA GLU A 23 -23.44 2.56 -6.84
C GLU A 23 -23.70 1.28 -6.03
N GLY A 24 -24.34 0.29 -6.67
CA GLY A 24 -24.48 -1.02 -6.06
C GLY A 24 -23.10 -1.60 -5.77
N PHE A 25 -23.01 -2.45 -4.76
CA PHE A 25 -21.75 -3.10 -4.32
C PHE A 25 -20.90 -3.66 -5.47
N ARG A 26 -21.54 -4.10 -6.57
CA ARG A 26 -20.88 -4.51 -7.82
C ARG A 26 -20.09 -3.41 -8.52
N ASN A 27 -20.62 -2.19 -8.60
CA ASN A 27 -19.91 -1.06 -9.20
C ASN A 27 -18.75 -0.62 -8.31
N PHE A 28 -18.94 -0.62 -6.98
CA PHE A 28 -17.90 -0.32 -6.01
C PHE A 28 -16.72 -1.31 -6.11
N ILE A 29 -16.99 -2.62 -6.13
CA ILE A 29 -15.95 -3.65 -6.31
C ILE A 29 -15.30 -3.53 -7.70
N SER A 30 -16.05 -3.18 -8.74
CA SER A 30 -15.47 -2.96 -10.08
C SER A 30 -14.52 -1.76 -10.09
N GLY A 31 -14.88 -0.64 -9.43
CA GLY A 31 -14.04 0.54 -9.32
C GLY A 31 -12.78 0.25 -8.50
N VAL A 32 -12.92 -0.45 -7.36
CA VAL A 32 -11.80 -0.90 -6.53
C VAL A 32 -10.87 -1.83 -7.31
N LYS A 33 -11.39 -2.76 -8.11
CA LYS A 33 -10.55 -3.62 -8.98
C LYS A 33 -9.77 -2.82 -10.01
N VAL A 34 -10.41 -1.85 -10.67
CA VAL A 34 -9.77 -1.01 -11.68
C VAL A 34 -8.67 -0.17 -11.05
N GLU A 35 -8.92 0.41 -9.87
CA GLU A 35 -7.95 1.24 -9.14
C GLU A 35 -6.79 0.39 -8.57
N LEU A 36 -7.07 -0.79 -8.01
CA LEU A 36 -6.04 -1.73 -7.55
C LEU A 36 -5.19 -2.33 -8.67
N LEU A 37 -5.69 -2.44 -9.89
CA LEU A 37 -4.91 -2.98 -11.01
C LEU A 37 -4.11 -1.89 -11.74
N HIS A 38 -4.68 -0.69 -11.91
CA HIS A 38 -4.04 0.37 -12.71
C HIS A 38 -3.24 1.37 -11.87
N ARG A 39 -3.63 1.61 -10.62
CA ARG A 39 -3.01 2.63 -9.76
C ARG A 39 -2.00 2.04 -8.78
N VAL A 40 -2.19 0.78 -8.40
CA VAL A 40 -1.21 0.05 -7.59
C VAL A 40 -0.26 -0.68 -8.54
N LEU A 41 0.96 -0.16 -8.60
CA LEU A 41 2.10 -0.84 -9.22
C LEU A 41 2.37 -2.11 -8.43
N TRP A 42 1.74 -3.22 -8.81
CA TRP A 42 2.01 -4.51 -8.18
C TRP A 42 3.48 -4.84 -8.39
N PRO A 43 4.24 -5.05 -7.31
CA PRO A 43 5.68 -5.20 -7.39
C PRO A 43 6.02 -6.43 -8.20
N LYS A 44 6.90 -6.26 -9.18
CA LYS A 44 7.45 -7.39 -9.95
C LYS A 44 8.24 -8.27 -8.97
N TRP A 45 8.05 -9.58 -9.03
CA TRP A 45 8.73 -10.58 -8.18
C TRP A 45 10.26 -10.45 -8.10
N LYS A 46 10.89 -9.78 -9.06
CA LYS A 46 12.33 -9.49 -9.05
C LYS A 46 12.72 -8.47 -7.97
N GLU A 47 11.92 -7.42 -7.77
CA GLU A 47 12.22 -6.37 -6.80
C GLU A 47 11.95 -6.84 -5.37
N MET A 48 10.87 -7.60 -5.15
CA MET A 48 10.58 -8.21 -3.84
C MET A 48 11.76 -9.01 -3.31
N LYS A 49 12.41 -9.82 -4.17
CA LYS A 49 13.57 -10.62 -3.75
C LYS A 49 14.75 -9.76 -3.32
N SER A 50 14.99 -8.63 -4.00
CA SER A 50 16.11 -7.74 -3.64
C SER A 50 15.89 -7.08 -2.28
N TYR A 51 14.66 -6.62 -2.00
CA TYR A 51 14.33 -6.04 -0.70
C TYR A 51 14.39 -7.10 0.40
N SER A 52 13.85 -8.29 0.16
CA SER A 52 13.91 -9.39 1.13
C SER A 52 15.35 -9.81 1.46
N ILE A 53 16.23 -9.96 0.46
CA ILE A 53 17.65 -10.28 0.70
C ILE A 53 18.31 -9.20 1.57
N THR A 54 18.03 -7.92 1.30
CA THR A 54 18.63 -6.80 2.04
C THR A 54 18.20 -6.84 3.50
N VAL A 55 16.90 -7.02 3.77
CA VAL A 55 16.36 -7.08 5.12
C VAL A 55 16.88 -8.31 5.87
N VAL A 56 16.92 -9.48 5.23
CA VAL A 56 17.47 -10.70 5.83
C VAL A 56 18.96 -10.53 6.18
N GLY A 57 19.75 -9.95 5.28
CA GLY A 57 21.15 -9.65 5.55
C GLY A 57 21.33 -8.69 6.73
N PHE A 58 20.49 -7.65 6.81
CA PHE A 58 20.51 -6.70 7.93
C PHE A 58 20.16 -7.38 9.27
N ILE A 59 19.15 -8.24 9.29
CA ILE A 59 18.75 -8.99 10.50
C ILE A 59 19.89 -9.91 10.96
N LEU A 60 20.50 -10.66 10.03
CA LEU A 60 21.60 -11.57 10.36
C LEU A 60 22.83 -10.82 10.90
N PHE A 61 23.15 -9.68 10.31
CA PHE A 61 24.25 -8.83 10.79
C PHE A 61 24.01 -8.37 12.24
N TRP A 62 22.82 -7.84 12.54
CA TRP A 62 22.50 -7.38 13.89
C TRP A 62 22.39 -8.51 14.90
N ALA A 63 21.83 -9.65 14.50
CA ALA A 63 21.77 -10.83 15.37
C ALA A 63 23.16 -11.29 15.79
N LEU A 64 24.10 -11.36 14.84
CA LEU A 64 25.51 -11.68 15.12
C LEU A 64 26.18 -10.61 15.98
N TYR A 65 25.99 -9.33 15.63
CA TYR A 65 26.60 -8.22 16.37
C TYR A 65 26.16 -8.23 17.84
N ILE A 66 24.85 -8.25 18.09
CA ILE A 66 24.30 -8.26 19.45
C ILE A 66 24.72 -9.53 20.18
N GLY A 67 24.64 -10.69 19.53
CA GLY A 67 25.05 -11.96 20.14
C GLY A 67 26.53 -11.99 20.54
N LEU A 68 27.41 -11.38 19.75
CA LEU A 68 28.83 -11.28 20.08
C LEU A 68 29.05 -10.40 21.32
N TRP A 69 28.35 -9.27 21.39
CA TRP A 69 28.40 -8.38 22.55
C TRP A 69 27.82 -9.03 23.81
N ASP A 70 26.74 -9.79 23.67
CA ASP A 70 26.12 -10.53 24.77
C ASP A 70 27.09 -11.58 25.34
N PHE A 71 27.83 -12.28 24.47
CA PHE A 71 28.84 -13.25 24.89
C PHE A 71 30.04 -12.59 25.58
N ILE A 72 30.55 -11.48 25.02
CA ILE A 72 31.65 -10.71 25.62
C ILE A 72 31.22 -10.18 26.99
N PHE A 73 29.99 -9.66 27.09
CA PHE A 73 29.44 -9.15 28.34
C PHE A 73 29.24 -10.26 29.38
N ALA A 74 28.68 -11.40 28.99
CA ALA A 74 28.51 -12.55 29.88
C ALA A 74 29.85 -13.04 30.43
N LYS A 75 30.88 -13.16 29.58
CA LYS A 75 32.23 -13.54 30.01
C LYS A 75 32.90 -12.48 30.88
N GLY A 76 32.69 -11.20 30.57
CA GLY A 76 33.17 -10.09 31.40
C GLY A 76 32.54 -10.08 32.79
N MET A 77 31.23 -10.32 32.86
CA MET A 77 30.48 -10.44 34.12
C MET A 77 30.92 -11.66 34.94
N GLU A 78 31.08 -12.82 34.31
CA GLU A 78 31.58 -14.04 34.96
C GLU A 78 32.97 -13.81 35.58
N ALA A 79 33.85 -13.10 34.88
CA ALA A 79 35.19 -12.74 35.37
C ALA A 79 35.17 -11.73 36.53
N LEU A 80 34.16 -10.85 36.60
CA LEU A 80 33.99 -9.88 37.68
C LEU A 80 33.32 -10.48 38.91
N VAL A 81 32.39 -11.43 38.74
CA VAL A 81 31.67 -12.11 39.84
C VAL A 81 32.51 -13.22 40.47
N THR A 82 33.39 -13.86 39.69
CA THR A 82 34.28 -14.91 40.18
C THR A 82 35.52 -14.35 40.92
N LYS A 83 35.76 -13.04 40.83
CA LYS A 83 36.79 -12.33 41.60
C LYS A 83 36.25 -11.81 42.92
#